data_AF-A0AAJ6P367-F1
#
_entry.id   AF-A0AAJ6P367-F1
#
_cell.length_a   1.000
_cell.length_b   1.000
_cell.length_c   1.000
_cell.angle_alpha   90.00
_cell.angle_beta   90.00
_cell.angle_gamma   90.00
#
_symmetry.space_group_name_H-M   'P 1'
#
loop_
_entity.id
_entity.type
_entity.pdbx_description
1 polymer ?
#
loop_
_entity_poly.entity_id
_entity_poly.type
_entity_poly.pdbx_seq_one_letter_code
_entity_poly.pdbx_strand_id
1 'polypeptide(L)'
;MHKNNFFTQAFNEICETIFFENATKEEVLDLLYKNHNNPKLSQKELFNKQLAFKWGWFEEWLIFFENYGAFPYMWRNGVSKKYFFPKNINEACEKLTIKNMKNILKIKGFDKVEGNKETVTKVFKENIIFEDIKMELVSIMEKYGYNHNDPYQRLKIVLLIHSVNFRYYELRRRANYISLDGWKLRLSFINDGCIEETIVRNFITPIYKDGIYKQLPPYFPGSRCMIVSDRVRKYD
;
A
#
# COMPACT_ATOMS: atom_id res chain seq x y z
N MET A 1 10.35 -15.10 -19.99
CA MET A 1 9.74 -14.17 -20.98
C MET A 1 8.22 -14.22 -20.83
N HIS A 2 7.62 -13.31 -20.06
CA HIS A 2 6.17 -13.23 -19.93
C HIS A 2 5.59 -12.65 -21.21
N LYS A 3 5.05 -13.52 -22.09
CA LYS A 3 4.28 -13.07 -23.26
C LYS A 3 3.13 -12.18 -22.78
N ASN A 4 2.93 -11.06 -23.47
CA ASN A 4 1.86 -10.06 -23.30
C ASN A 4 0.57 -10.64 -22.69
N ASN A 5 0.47 -10.56 -21.36
CA ASN A 5 -0.76 -10.80 -20.62
C ASN A 5 -1.13 -9.49 -19.91
N PHE A 6 -2.42 -9.29 -19.61
CA PHE A 6 -2.92 -8.06 -18.99
C PHE A 6 -2.18 -7.69 -17.68
N PHE A 7 -1.57 -8.66 -17.00
CA PHE A 7 -0.82 -8.41 -15.78
C PHE A 7 0.51 -7.71 -16.06
N THR A 8 1.29 -8.18 -17.03
CA THR A 8 2.52 -7.51 -17.46
C THR A 8 2.23 -6.09 -17.94
N GLN A 9 1.14 -5.90 -18.69
CA GLN A 9 0.69 -4.57 -19.09
C GLN A 9 0.37 -3.69 -17.87
N ALA A 10 -0.44 -4.19 -16.94
CA ALA A 10 -0.79 -3.46 -15.71
C ALA A 10 0.45 -3.08 -14.88
N PHE A 11 1.40 -4.00 -14.75
CA PHE A 11 2.66 -3.74 -14.05
C PHE A 11 3.44 -2.62 -14.75
N ASN A 12 3.61 -2.69 -16.07
CA ASN A 12 4.35 -1.68 -16.82
C ASN A 12 3.70 -0.29 -16.72
N GLU A 13 2.37 -0.20 -16.83
CA GLU A 13 1.63 1.05 -16.69
C GLU A 13 1.78 1.67 -15.28
N ILE A 14 1.73 0.85 -14.22
CA ILE A 14 1.84 1.34 -12.83
C ILE A 14 3.29 1.67 -12.45
N CYS A 15 4.24 0.87 -12.94
CA CYS A 15 5.67 0.99 -12.64
C CYS A 15 6.41 1.92 -13.62
N GLU A 16 5.71 2.64 -14.49
CA GLU A 16 6.31 3.62 -15.41
C GLU A 16 7.09 4.69 -14.63
N THR A 17 6.52 5.19 -13.54
CA THR A 17 7.09 6.23 -12.67
C THR A 17 7.84 5.69 -11.45
N ILE A 18 8.11 4.38 -11.42
CA ILE A 18 8.82 3.73 -10.32
C ILE A 18 10.29 3.52 -10.69
N PHE A 19 11.17 3.97 -9.79
CA PHE A 19 12.59 3.65 -9.81
C PHE A 19 12.90 2.69 -8.66
N PHE A 20 13.20 1.43 -8.98
CA PHE A 20 13.62 0.42 -8.01
C PHE A 20 15.12 0.57 -7.71
N GLU A 21 15.48 0.68 -6.44
CA GLU A 21 16.85 0.98 -6.02
C GLU A 21 17.70 -0.28 -5.84
N ASN A 22 17.06 -1.38 -5.43
CA ASN A 22 17.73 -2.63 -5.06
C ASN A 22 17.10 -3.88 -5.69
N ALA A 23 16.33 -3.72 -6.76
CA ALA A 23 15.75 -4.81 -7.54
C ALA A 23 15.53 -4.36 -8.99
N THR A 24 15.48 -5.32 -9.92
CA THR A 24 15.10 -5.07 -11.31
C THR A 24 13.57 -5.06 -11.48
N LYS A 25 13.07 -4.42 -12.54
CA LYS A 25 11.63 -4.42 -12.86
C LYS A 25 11.13 -5.86 -13.09
N GLU A 26 11.94 -6.68 -13.76
CA GLU A 26 11.66 -8.08 -14.04
C GLU A 26 11.54 -8.91 -12.76
N GLU A 27 12.45 -8.76 -11.80
CA GLU A 27 12.37 -9.48 -10.52
C GLU A 27 11.09 -9.14 -9.74
N VAL A 28 10.70 -7.86 -9.73
CA VAL A 28 9.47 -7.43 -9.07
C VAL A 28 8.25 -7.95 -9.82
N LEU A 29 8.24 -7.87 -11.16
CA LEU A 29 7.17 -8.41 -11.99
C LEU A 29 6.98 -9.91 -11.74
N ASP A 30 8.05 -10.70 -11.78
CA ASP A 30 8.03 -12.15 -11.57
C ASP A 30 7.41 -12.51 -10.21
N LEU A 31 7.84 -11.81 -9.15
CA LEU A 31 7.33 -11.99 -7.81
C LEU A 31 5.84 -11.65 -7.70
N LEU A 32 5.44 -10.49 -8.23
CA LEU A 32 4.05 -10.05 -8.20
C LEU A 32 3.15 -10.95 -9.04
N TYR A 33 3.62 -11.38 -10.21
CA TYR A 33 2.90 -12.28 -11.10
C TYR A 33 2.73 -13.67 -10.49
N LYS A 34 3.79 -14.25 -9.92
CA LYS A 34 3.73 -15.55 -9.24
C LYS A 34 2.70 -15.56 -8.11
N ASN A 35 2.57 -14.44 -7.39
CA ASN A 35 1.75 -14.31 -6.20
C ASN A 35 0.48 -13.46 -6.42
N HIS A 36 0.03 -13.23 -7.66
CA HIS A 36 -1.08 -12.30 -7.94
C HIS A 36 -2.40 -12.68 -7.25
N ASN A 37 -2.65 -13.98 -7.06
CA ASN A 37 -3.83 -14.49 -6.33
C ASN A 37 -3.65 -14.47 -4.80
N ASN A 38 -2.45 -14.16 -4.29
CA ASN A 38 -2.18 -14.06 -2.85
C ASN A 38 -1.38 -12.78 -2.53
N PRO A 39 -2.05 -11.61 -2.47
CA PRO A 39 -1.40 -10.33 -2.20
C PRO A 39 -0.63 -10.28 -0.88
N LYS A 40 -1.04 -11.05 0.14
CA LYS A 40 -0.36 -11.13 1.43
C LYS A 40 1.01 -11.79 1.30
N LEU A 41 1.15 -12.79 0.42
CA LEU A 41 2.42 -13.43 0.14
C LEU A 41 3.35 -12.47 -0.62
N SER A 42 2.86 -11.75 -1.62
CA SER A 42 3.64 -10.69 -2.30
C SER A 42 4.17 -9.65 -1.32
N GLN A 43 3.32 -9.17 -0.40
CA GLN A 43 3.76 -8.23 0.65
C GLN A 43 4.89 -8.81 1.50
N LYS A 44 4.72 -10.04 1.98
CA LYS A 44 5.73 -10.72 2.81
C LYS A 44 7.07 -10.86 2.07
N GLU A 45 7.04 -11.29 0.81
CA GLU A 45 8.27 -11.48 0.03
C GLU A 45 8.96 -10.15 -0.29
N LEU A 46 8.22 -9.11 -0.66
CA LEU A 46 8.78 -7.78 -0.90
C LEU A 46 9.34 -7.13 0.37
N PHE A 47 8.70 -7.34 1.53
CA PHE A 47 9.25 -6.88 2.82
C PHE A 47 10.51 -7.65 3.20
N ASN A 48 10.54 -8.96 3.00
CA ASN A 48 11.73 -9.77 3.29
C ASN A 48 12.91 -9.40 2.38
N LYS A 49 12.64 -9.03 1.13
CA LYS A 49 13.65 -8.50 0.20
C LYS A 49 14.09 -7.07 0.54
N GLN A 50 13.45 -6.41 1.51
CA GLN A 50 13.64 -5.01 1.81
C GLN A 50 13.57 -4.14 0.54
N LEU A 51 12.60 -4.42 -0.33
CA LEU A 51 12.45 -3.70 -1.60
C LEU A 51 12.43 -2.19 -1.31
N ALA A 52 13.29 -1.43 -1.97
CA ALA A 52 13.41 0.01 -1.86
C ALA A 52 13.17 0.65 -3.23
N PHE A 53 12.31 1.67 -3.27
CA PHE A 53 11.95 2.33 -4.53
C PHE A 53 11.38 3.74 -4.32
N LYS A 54 11.61 4.58 -5.33
CA LYS A 54 10.99 5.90 -5.47
C LYS A 54 9.76 5.78 -6.35
N TRP A 55 8.70 6.50 -6.01
CA TRP A 55 7.43 6.41 -6.72
C TRP A 55 6.81 7.79 -6.82
N GLY A 56 7.09 8.51 -7.91
CA GLY A 56 6.64 9.89 -8.09
C GLY A 56 5.12 10.04 -8.01
N TRP A 57 4.37 9.09 -8.57
CA TRP A 57 2.91 9.07 -8.47
C TRP A 57 2.42 8.93 -7.03
N PHE A 58 3.13 8.20 -6.17
CA PHE A 58 2.80 8.15 -4.74
C PHE A 58 3.08 9.50 -4.06
N GLU A 59 4.22 10.12 -4.35
CA GLU A 59 4.62 11.39 -3.71
C GLU A 59 3.64 12.53 -4.05
N GLU A 60 3.23 12.63 -5.32
CA GLU A 60 2.21 13.59 -5.77
C GLU A 60 0.89 13.45 -5.00
N TRP A 61 0.38 12.21 -4.90
CA TRP A 61 -0.89 11.96 -4.22
C TRP A 61 -0.79 12.08 -2.69
N LEU A 62 0.37 11.79 -2.09
CA LEU A 62 0.61 12.04 -0.68
C LEU A 62 0.43 13.53 -0.36
N ILE A 63 1.12 14.40 -1.12
CA ILE A 63 1.02 15.87 -0.97
C ILE A 63 -0.43 16.33 -1.15
N PHE A 64 -1.12 15.80 -2.17
CA PHE A 64 -2.52 16.12 -2.40
C PHE A 64 -3.40 15.75 -1.19
N PHE A 65 -3.29 14.53 -0.65
CA PHE A 65 -4.13 14.09 0.47
C PHE A 65 -3.81 14.82 1.77
N GLU A 66 -2.55 15.18 2.00
CA GLU A 66 -2.14 16.00 3.16
C GLU A 66 -2.75 17.41 3.06
N ASN A 67 -2.69 18.06 1.91
CA ASN A 67 -3.29 19.37 1.67
C ASN A 67 -4.82 19.33 1.73
N TYR A 68 -5.43 18.26 1.22
CA TYR A 68 -6.87 18.05 1.27
C TYR A 68 -7.35 17.74 2.71
N GLY A 69 -6.46 17.34 3.61
CA GLY A 69 -6.76 17.06 5.01
C GLY A 69 -7.47 15.72 5.24
N ALA A 70 -7.55 14.85 4.24
CA ALA A 70 -8.18 13.55 4.40
C ALA A 70 -7.69 12.50 3.39
N PHE A 71 -7.61 11.25 3.87
CA PHE A 71 -7.05 10.13 3.12
C PHE A 71 -8.13 9.12 2.67
N PRO A 72 -8.03 8.59 1.43
CA PRO A 72 -8.78 7.42 0.97
C PRO A 72 -8.51 6.17 1.80
N TYR A 73 -9.41 5.19 1.76
CA TYR A 73 -9.37 4.01 2.64
C TYR A 73 -8.02 3.28 2.69
N MET A 74 -7.41 2.98 1.53
CA MET A 74 -6.14 2.26 1.46
C MET A 74 -4.98 3.06 2.08
N TRP A 75 -4.98 4.38 1.87
CA TRP A 75 -4.02 5.31 2.46
C TRP A 75 -4.24 5.49 3.95
N ARG A 76 -5.50 5.74 4.35
CA ARG A 76 -5.91 5.90 5.74
C ARG A 76 -5.50 4.70 6.56
N ASN A 77 -5.68 3.48 6.04
CA ASN A 77 -5.23 2.28 6.72
C ASN A 77 -3.71 2.23 6.92
N GLY A 78 -2.91 2.77 6.00
CA GLY A 78 -1.46 2.86 6.19
C GLY A 78 -1.06 3.92 7.20
N VAL A 79 -1.65 5.10 7.08
CA VAL A 79 -1.39 6.25 7.97
C VAL A 79 -1.87 5.95 9.39
N SER A 80 -3.08 5.42 9.57
CA SER A 80 -3.67 5.11 10.88
C SER A 80 -3.00 3.93 11.59
N LYS A 81 -2.46 2.95 10.83
CA LYS A 81 -1.68 1.84 11.38
C LYS A 81 -0.26 2.24 11.79
N LYS A 82 0.07 3.54 11.72
CA LYS A 82 1.39 4.10 12.06
C LYS A 82 2.50 3.27 11.42
N TYR A 83 2.49 3.05 10.11
CA TYR A 83 3.57 2.28 9.43
C TYR A 83 4.97 2.92 9.50
N PHE A 84 5.07 4.03 10.22
CA PHE A 84 6.27 4.79 10.48
C PHE A 84 7.23 4.08 11.43
N PHE A 85 8.53 4.32 11.23
CA PHE A 85 9.55 3.99 12.21
C PHE A 85 9.29 4.77 13.51
N PRO A 86 9.35 4.14 14.70
CA PRO A 86 9.11 4.83 15.96
C PRO A 86 10.11 5.97 16.16
N LYS A 87 9.64 7.13 16.61
CA LYS A 87 10.48 8.32 16.88
C LYS A 87 10.81 8.54 18.35
N ASN A 88 10.17 7.79 19.23
CA ASN A 88 10.34 7.88 20.68
C ASN A 88 10.01 6.54 21.35
N ILE A 89 10.30 6.46 22.65
CA ILE A 89 10.11 5.23 23.44
C ILE A 89 8.65 4.78 23.51
N ASN A 90 7.70 5.72 23.49
CA ASN A 90 6.27 5.39 23.54
C ASN A 90 5.83 4.69 22.25
N GLU A 91 6.18 5.24 21.09
CA GLU A 91 5.92 4.63 19.78
C GLU A 91 6.65 3.29 19.61
N ALA A 92 7.87 3.17 20.15
CA ALA A 92 8.60 1.90 20.12
C ALA A 92 7.86 0.81 20.90
N CYS A 93 7.37 1.11 22.11
CA CYS A 93 6.60 0.17 22.94
C CYS A 93 5.27 -0.27 22.32
N GLU A 94 4.64 0.58 21.49
CA GLU A 94 3.44 0.18 20.74
C GLU A 94 3.74 -0.91 19.70
N LYS A 95 4.94 -0.88 19.11
CA LYS A 95 5.38 -1.75 18.01
C LYS A 95 6.11 -3.01 18.47
N LEU A 96 6.88 -2.91 19.55
CA LEU A 96 7.65 -4.02 20.08
C LEU A 96 6.74 -5.07 20.72
N THR A 97 7.07 -6.34 20.49
CA THR A 97 6.46 -7.44 21.23
C THR A 97 7.03 -7.50 22.65
N ILE A 98 6.32 -8.16 23.58
CA ILE A 98 6.84 -8.44 24.93
C ILE A 98 8.21 -9.13 24.85
N LYS A 99 8.37 -10.09 23.94
CA LYS A 99 9.63 -10.80 23.72
C LYS A 99 10.76 -9.85 23.31
N ASN A 100 10.49 -8.92 22.39
CA ASN A 100 11.51 -7.95 21.96
C ASN A 100 11.91 -7.03 23.13
N MET A 101 10.94 -6.53 23.89
CA MET A 101 11.20 -5.69 25.06
C MET A 101 12.06 -6.42 26.11
N LYS A 102 11.70 -7.66 26.46
CA LYS A 102 12.46 -8.48 27.41
C LYS A 102 13.89 -8.76 26.94
N ASN A 103 14.08 -9.04 25.64
CA ASN A 103 15.41 -9.28 25.09
C ASN A 103 16.31 -8.05 25.17
N ILE A 104 15.79 -6.87 24.85
CA ILE A 104 16.53 -5.60 24.96
C ILE A 104 16.87 -5.32 26.43
N LEU A 105 15.90 -5.47 27.35
CA LEU A 105 16.11 -5.30 28.79
C LEU A 105 17.22 -6.22 29.31
N LYS A 106 17.21 -7.49 28.89
CA LYS A 106 18.26 -8.46 29.22
C LYS A 106 19.65 -8.01 28.73
N ILE A 107 19.77 -7.51 27.50
CA ILE A 107 21.04 -7.00 26.96
C ILE A 107 21.57 -5.82 27.82
N LYS A 108 20.67 -5.01 28.37
CA LYS A 108 21.00 -3.88 29.26
C LYS A 108 21.18 -4.29 30.73
N GLY A 109 21.23 -5.59 31.04
CA GLY A 109 21.49 -6.10 32.39
C GLY A 109 20.25 -6.29 33.27
N PHE A 110 19.04 -6.09 32.74
CA PHE A 110 17.79 -6.34 33.44
C PHE A 110 17.31 -7.78 33.18
N ASP A 111 17.94 -8.74 33.87
CA ASP A 111 17.54 -10.14 33.79
C ASP A 111 16.22 -10.40 34.56
N LYS A 112 15.35 -11.25 33.98
CA LYS A 112 14.09 -11.74 34.57
C LYS A 112 12.96 -10.70 34.76
N VAL A 113 12.69 -9.88 33.74
CA VAL A 113 11.45 -9.09 33.70
C VAL A 113 10.26 -10.00 33.40
N GLU A 114 9.46 -10.30 34.42
CA GLU A 114 8.22 -11.07 34.33
C GLU A 114 6.97 -10.18 34.35
N GLY A 115 5.82 -10.76 34.00
CA GLY A 115 4.55 -10.05 33.96
C GLY A 115 3.97 -9.81 32.56
N ASN A 116 2.86 -9.09 32.55
CA ASN A 116 2.04 -8.80 31.37
C ASN A 116 2.64 -7.64 30.52
N LYS A 117 1.98 -7.27 29.41
CA LYS A 117 2.47 -6.20 28.53
C LYS A 117 2.64 -4.88 29.28
N GLU A 118 1.72 -4.52 30.15
CA GLU A 118 1.77 -3.27 30.91
C GLU A 118 2.97 -3.21 31.84
N THR A 119 3.19 -4.28 32.63
CA THR A 119 4.35 -4.38 33.53
C THR A 119 5.66 -4.28 32.75
N VAL A 120 5.78 -5.07 31.67
CA VAL A 120 7.01 -5.07 30.84
C VAL A 120 7.22 -3.71 30.18
N THR A 121 6.17 -3.07 29.65
CA THR A 121 6.25 -1.75 29.03
C THR A 121 6.62 -0.66 30.04
N LYS A 122 6.11 -0.73 31.28
CA LYS A 122 6.48 0.22 32.34
C LYS A 122 7.96 0.11 32.66
N VAL A 123 8.45 -1.10 32.98
CA VAL A 123 9.86 -1.36 33.25
C VAL A 123 10.74 -0.94 32.07
N PHE A 124 10.30 -1.23 30.84
CA PHE A 124 11.01 -0.81 29.63
C PHE A 124 11.17 0.71 29.56
N LYS A 125 10.09 1.48 29.75
CA LYS A 125 10.13 2.95 29.69
C LYS A 125 10.95 3.59 30.81
N GLU A 126 10.99 2.97 31.99
CA GLU A 126 11.73 3.47 33.15
C GLU A 126 13.25 3.24 33.03
N ASN A 127 13.67 2.21 32.29
CA ASN A 127 15.06 1.75 32.28
C ASN A 127 15.76 1.88 30.93
N ILE A 128 15.02 2.18 29.86
CA ILE A 128 15.55 2.25 28.51
C ILE A 128 15.35 3.64 27.94
N ILE A 129 16.46 4.27 27.54
CA ILE A 129 16.45 5.52 26.77
C ILE A 129 16.35 5.17 25.29
N PHE A 130 15.52 5.92 24.55
CA PHE A 130 15.25 5.64 23.13
C PHE A 130 16.53 5.63 22.28
N GLU A 131 17.46 6.55 22.52
CA GLU A 131 18.71 6.64 21.75
C GLU A 131 19.62 5.41 21.97
N ASP A 132 19.60 4.83 23.17
CA ASP A 132 20.45 3.68 23.54
C ASP A 132 20.06 2.35 22.87
N ILE A 133 18.89 2.32 22.22
CA ILE A 133 18.34 1.13 21.55
C ILE A 133 18.09 1.37 20.07
N LYS A 134 18.51 2.51 19.53
CA LYS A 134 18.17 2.91 18.16
C LYS A 134 18.65 1.90 17.14
N MET A 135 19.86 1.37 17.31
CA MET A 135 20.42 0.35 16.41
C MET A 135 19.68 -0.99 16.51
N GLU A 136 19.40 -1.47 17.73
CA GLU A 136 18.64 -2.69 17.97
C GLU A 136 17.21 -2.56 17.43
N LEU A 137 16.61 -1.39 17.62
CA LEU A 137 15.28 -1.06 17.13
C LEU A 137 15.25 -1.06 15.61
N VAL A 138 16.26 -0.51 14.93
CA VAL A 138 16.41 -0.61 13.48
C VAL A 138 16.39 -2.08 13.04
N SER A 139 17.28 -2.92 13.60
CA SER A 139 17.35 -4.34 13.23
C SER A 139 16.03 -5.10 13.49
N ILE A 140 15.35 -4.83 14.60
CA ILE A 140 14.08 -5.47 14.93
C ILE A 140 12.97 -4.99 13.98
N MET A 141 12.87 -3.69 13.73
CA MET A 141 11.83 -3.11 12.89
C MET A 141 12.01 -3.50 11.42
N GLU A 142 13.25 -3.61 10.92
CA GLU A 142 13.55 -4.13 9.59
C GLU A 142 13.07 -5.56 9.39
N LYS A 143 13.18 -6.44 10.41
CA LYS A 143 12.60 -7.80 10.37
C LYS A 143 11.08 -7.80 10.22
N TYR A 144 10.42 -6.74 10.70
CA TYR A 144 8.99 -6.56 10.51
C TYR A 144 8.66 -5.83 9.20
N GLY A 145 9.66 -5.45 8.40
CA GLY A 145 9.51 -4.76 7.13
C GLY A 145 9.27 -3.26 7.26
N TYR A 146 9.74 -2.63 8.35
CA TYR A 146 9.83 -1.17 8.43
C TYR A 146 11.16 -0.70 7.84
N ASN A 147 11.15 0.44 7.17
CA ASN A 147 12.36 1.10 6.70
C ASN A 147 12.54 2.40 7.49
N HIS A 148 13.69 2.57 8.13
CA HIS A 148 13.99 3.77 8.92
C HIS A 148 14.23 5.01 8.04
N ASN A 149 14.60 4.80 6.77
CA ASN A 149 14.85 5.86 5.78
C ASN A 149 13.63 6.22 4.95
N ASP A 150 12.63 5.33 4.89
CA ASP A 150 11.35 5.60 4.22
C ASP A 150 10.16 5.21 5.10
N PRO A 151 9.56 6.18 5.82
CA PRO A 151 8.40 5.96 6.68
C PRO A 151 7.19 5.36 5.96
N TYR A 152 7.10 5.52 4.64
CA TYR A 152 5.97 5.06 3.83
C TYR A 152 6.26 3.77 3.07
N GLN A 153 7.45 3.16 3.20
CA GLN A 153 7.84 1.97 2.42
C GLN A 153 6.79 0.85 2.46
N ARG A 154 6.24 0.58 3.65
CA ARG A 154 5.19 -0.42 3.83
C ARG A 154 3.92 -0.07 3.07
N LEU A 155 3.51 1.18 3.15
CA LEU A 155 2.33 1.68 2.46
C LEU A 155 2.54 1.64 0.95
N LYS A 156 3.70 2.10 0.45
CA LYS A 156 4.08 2.03 -0.96
C LYS A 156 3.98 0.59 -1.50
N ILE A 157 4.52 -0.40 -0.80
CA ILE A 157 4.43 -1.81 -1.20
C ILE A 157 2.98 -2.29 -1.27
N VAL A 158 2.16 -1.97 -0.26
CA VAL A 158 0.74 -2.35 -0.24
C VAL A 158 -0.03 -1.70 -1.41
N LEU A 159 0.19 -0.41 -1.64
CA LEU A 159 -0.46 0.34 -2.72
C LEU A 159 0.02 -0.12 -4.09
N LEU A 160 1.29 -0.46 -4.26
CA LEU A 160 1.85 -1.00 -5.50
C LEU A 160 1.14 -2.31 -5.88
N ILE A 161 1.12 -3.28 -4.96
CA ILE A 161 0.48 -4.58 -5.18
C ILE A 161 -0.99 -4.40 -5.52
N HIS A 162 -1.70 -3.55 -4.75
CA HIS A 162 -3.11 -3.26 -5.02
C HIS A 162 -3.27 -2.63 -6.40
N SER A 163 -2.48 -1.62 -6.74
CA SER A 163 -2.66 -0.84 -7.97
C SER A 163 -2.40 -1.70 -9.22
N VAL A 164 -1.37 -2.55 -9.19
CA VAL A 164 -1.07 -3.51 -10.27
C VAL A 164 -2.22 -4.50 -10.43
N ASN A 165 -2.66 -5.14 -9.34
CA ASN A 165 -3.76 -6.10 -9.40
C ASN A 165 -5.06 -5.45 -9.88
N PHE A 166 -5.36 -4.26 -9.38
CA PHE A 166 -6.57 -3.54 -9.75
C PHE A 166 -6.56 -3.15 -11.22
N ARG A 167 -5.45 -2.58 -11.72
CA ARG A 167 -5.27 -2.28 -13.15
C ARG A 167 -5.40 -3.53 -14.01
N TYR A 168 -4.82 -4.65 -13.58
CA TYR A 168 -4.95 -5.94 -14.26
C TYR A 168 -6.42 -6.36 -14.42
N TYR A 169 -7.22 -6.28 -13.35
CA TYR A 169 -8.65 -6.60 -13.43
C TYR A 169 -9.42 -5.64 -14.34
N GLU A 170 -9.12 -4.35 -14.31
CA GLU A 170 -9.78 -3.36 -15.17
C GLU A 170 -9.42 -3.54 -16.64
N LEU A 171 -8.16 -3.85 -16.97
CA LEU A 171 -7.74 -4.20 -18.33
C LEU A 171 -8.48 -5.46 -18.83
N ARG A 172 -8.57 -6.49 -17.99
CA ARG A 172 -9.31 -7.73 -18.32
C ARG A 172 -10.81 -7.48 -18.50
N ARG A 173 -11.42 -6.63 -17.66
CA ARG A 173 -12.84 -6.25 -17.78
C ARG A 173 -13.11 -5.40 -19.01
N ARG A 174 -12.23 -4.46 -19.34
CA ARG A 174 -12.35 -3.62 -20.55
C ARG A 174 -12.43 -4.44 -21.82
N ALA A 175 -11.64 -5.51 -21.93
CA ALA A 175 -11.73 -6.42 -23.07
C ALA A 175 -13.13 -7.02 -23.23
N ASN A 176 -13.87 -7.21 -22.13
CA ASN A 176 -15.26 -7.67 -22.15
C ASN A 176 -16.27 -6.53 -22.36
N TYR A 177 -15.95 -5.27 -22.04
CA TYR A 177 -16.86 -4.15 -22.23
C TYR A 177 -16.99 -3.72 -23.70
N ILE A 178 -15.94 -3.89 -24.50
CA ILE A 178 -15.92 -3.52 -25.92
C ILE A 178 -16.97 -4.30 -26.74
N SER A 179 -17.50 -5.41 -26.22
CA SER A 179 -18.54 -6.23 -26.88
C SER A 179 -19.97 -5.98 -26.40
N LEU A 180 -20.20 -5.03 -25.50
CA LEU A 180 -21.51 -4.81 -24.86
C LEU A 180 -22.34 -3.71 -25.55
N ASP A 181 -22.98 -4.05 -26.67
CA ASP A 181 -23.96 -3.16 -27.30
C ASP A 181 -25.17 -2.91 -26.39
N GLY A 182 -25.60 -1.65 -26.27
CA GLY A 182 -26.72 -1.24 -25.39
C GLY A 182 -26.41 -1.14 -23.89
N TRP A 183 -25.15 -1.11 -23.47
CA TRP A 183 -24.74 -0.91 -22.07
C TRP A 183 -24.12 0.48 -21.83
N LYS A 184 -24.42 1.09 -20.67
CA LYS A 184 -23.78 2.34 -20.23
C LYS A 184 -22.69 2.02 -19.21
N LEU A 185 -21.50 2.56 -19.43
CA LEU A 185 -20.40 2.46 -18.48
C LEU A 185 -20.45 3.62 -17.48
N ARG A 186 -20.35 3.31 -16.19
CA ARG A 186 -20.25 4.32 -15.13
C ARG A 186 -19.13 3.99 -14.14
N LEU A 187 -18.71 5.00 -13.40
CA LEU A 187 -17.87 4.81 -12.23
C LEU A 187 -18.68 4.16 -11.09
N SER A 188 -18.06 3.20 -10.42
CA SER A 188 -18.56 2.54 -9.23
C SER A 188 -17.56 2.68 -8.10
N PHE A 189 -18.08 3.07 -6.94
CA PHE A 189 -17.34 3.21 -5.70
C PHE A 189 -17.86 2.17 -4.71
N ILE A 190 -16.98 1.71 -3.82
CA ILE A 190 -17.38 0.71 -2.82
C ILE A 190 -18.41 1.29 -1.85
N ASN A 191 -18.32 2.59 -1.53
CA ASN A 191 -19.28 3.31 -0.71
C ASN A 191 -19.60 4.66 -1.37
N ASP A 192 -20.88 4.97 -1.53
CA ASP A 192 -21.34 6.28 -1.99
C ASP A 192 -20.99 7.38 -0.97
N GLY A 193 -20.65 8.57 -1.45
CA GLY A 193 -20.26 9.73 -0.63
C GLY A 193 -18.89 9.59 0.03
N CYS A 194 -18.09 8.60 -0.34
CA CYS A 194 -16.75 8.47 0.22
C CYS A 194 -15.79 9.52 -0.34
N ILE A 195 -14.73 9.81 0.41
CA ILE A 195 -13.68 10.75 -0.01
C ILE A 195 -13.10 10.40 -1.39
N GLU A 196 -12.96 9.12 -1.68
CA GLU A 196 -12.46 8.64 -2.97
C GLU A 196 -13.40 9.01 -4.13
N GLU A 197 -14.71 8.93 -3.92
CA GLU A 197 -15.68 9.40 -4.92
C GLU A 197 -15.54 10.91 -5.16
N THR A 198 -15.40 11.69 -4.10
CA THR A 198 -15.21 13.14 -4.20
C THR A 198 -13.93 13.47 -4.98
N ILE A 199 -12.82 12.79 -4.66
CA ILE A 199 -11.54 12.94 -5.35
C ILE A 199 -11.69 12.61 -6.82
N VAL A 200 -12.22 11.42 -7.14
CA VAL A 200 -12.31 10.98 -8.53
C VAL A 200 -13.26 11.86 -9.32
N ARG A 201 -14.45 12.15 -8.83
CA ARG A 201 -15.43 12.93 -9.60
C ARG A 201 -15.03 14.39 -9.80
N ASN A 202 -14.41 15.02 -8.81
CA ASN A 202 -14.15 16.46 -8.85
C ASN A 202 -12.74 16.80 -9.35
N PHE A 203 -11.78 15.88 -9.22
CA PHE A 203 -10.37 16.16 -9.53
C PHE A 203 -9.78 15.20 -10.56
N ILE A 204 -10.42 14.07 -10.83
CA ILE A 204 -9.93 13.08 -11.80
C ILE A 204 -11.03 12.82 -12.84
N THR A 205 -11.17 13.75 -13.78
CA THR A 205 -12.20 13.61 -14.80
C THR A 205 -11.86 12.46 -15.74
N PRO A 206 -12.69 11.41 -15.84
CA PRO A 206 -12.56 10.49 -16.95
C PRO A 206 -12.93 11.24 -18.22
N ILE A 207 -11.98 11.40 -19.14
CA ILE A 207 -12.30 11.85 -20.49
C ILE A 207 -13.05 10.69 -21.16
N TYR A 208 -14.35 10.63 -20.95
CA TYR A 208 -15.28 9.73 -21.62
C TYR A 208 -15.54 10.32 -23.01
N LYS A 209 -15.03 9.66 -24.04
CA LYS A 209 -15.29 10.02 -25.43
C LYS A 209 -15.66 8.75 -26.20
N ASP A 210 -16.71 8.82 -27.01
CA ASP A 210 -17.13 7.73 -27.91
C ASP A 210 -17.40 6.39 -27.19
N GLY A 211 -17.97 6.43 -25.98
CA GLY A 211 -18.28 5.22 -25.22
C GLY A 211 -17.12 4.66 -24.39
N ILE A 212 -15.94 5.28 -24.43
CA ILE A 212 -14.71 4.75 -23.85
C ILE A 212 -14.13 5.71 -22.81
N TYR A 213 -13.76 5.17 -21.64
CA TYR A 213 -12.90 5.85 -20.68
C TYR A 213 -11.47 5.87 -21.24
N LYS A 214 -10.94 7.05 -21.57
CA LYS A 214 -9.56 7.18 -22.09
C LYS A 214 -8.49 6.71 -21.09
N GLN A 215 -8.77 6.85 -19.80
CA GLN A 215 -7.93 6.37 -18.71
C GLN A 215 -8.71 5.36 -17.88
N LEU A 216 -8.12 4.19 -17.63
CA LEU A 216 -8.67 3.19 -16.72
C LEU A 216 -8.18 3.44 -15.29
N PRO A 217 -8.95 3.05 -14.26
CA PRO A 217 -8.46 3.07 -12.90
C PRO A 217 -7.36 2.00 -12.66
N PRO A 218 -6.56 2.11 -11.59
CA PRO A 218 -6.66 3.07 -10.50
C PRO A 218 -6.22 4.47 -10.95
N TYR A 219 -6.91 5.51 -10.43
CA TYR A 219 -6.64 6.91 -10.76
C TYR A 219 -5.61 7.58 -9.83
N PHE A 220 -5.39 6.97 -8.67
CA PHE A 220 -4.31 7.25 -7.73
C PHE A 220 -3.87 5.92 -7.10
N PRO A 221 -2.66 5.82 -6.50
CA PRO A 221 -2.19 4.58 -5.89
C PRO A 221 -3.20 4.03 -4.88
N GLY A 222 -3.62 2.77 -5.01
CA GLY A 222 -4.59 2.18 -4.10
C GLY A 222 -6.05 2.61 -4.31
N SER A 223 -6.37 3.33 -5.39
CA SER A 223 -7.77 3.57 -5.77
C SER A 223 -8.50 2.25 -5.99
N ARG A 224 -9.76 2.22 -5.57
CA ARG A 224 -10.72 1.12 -5.67
C ARG A 224 -11.91 1.51 -6.55
N CYS A 225 -11.89 2.69 -7.17
CA CYS A 225 -12.87 3.10 -8.16
C CYS A 225 -12.83 2.14 -9.34
N MET A 226 -13.96 1.53 -9.69
CA MET A 226 -14.08 0.62 -10.84
C MET A 226 -14.91 1.27 -11.93
N ILE A 227 -14.73 0.81 -13.17
CA ILE A 227 -15.74 1.02 -14.21
C ILE A 227 -16.68 -0.18 -14.18
N VAL A 228 -17.98 0.05 -14.12
CA VAL A 228 -19.02 -0.97 -14.22
C VAL A 228 -19.95 -0.67 -15.39
N SER A 229 -20.57 -1.71 -15.93
CA SER A 229 -21.56 -1.62 -17.00
C SER A 229 -22.95 -1.85 -16.44
N ASP A 230 -23.88 -0.92 -16.66
CA ASP A 230 -25.30 -1.13 -16.44
C ASP A 230 -26.00 -1.34 -17.77
N ARG A 231 -26.89 -2.34 -17.83
CA ARG A 231 -27.73 -2.54 -19.02
C ARG A 231 -28.66 -1.34 -19.12
N VAL A 232 -28.68 -0.67 -20.27
CA VAL A 232 -29.74 0.31 -20.51
C VAL A 232 -31.03 -0.48 -20.58
N ARG A 233 -31.85 -0.39 -19.52
CA ARG A 233 -33.23 -0.83 -19.57
C ARG A 233 -33.91 0.04 -20.63
N LYS A 234 -34.09 -0.53 -21.83
CA LYS A 234 -35.12 -0.07 -22.76
C LYS A 234 -36.45 -0.39 -22.09
N TYR A 235 -36.94 0.53 -21.28
CA TYR A 235 -38.34 0.55 -20.89
C TYR A 235 -38.88 1.93 -21.28
N ASP A 236 -39.73 1.83 -22.30
CA ASP A 236 -40.80 2.70 -22.82
C ASP A 236 -40.42 4.08 -23.38
#